data_AF-A0A848ZE83-F1
#
_entry.id   AF-A0A848ZE83-F1
#
_cell.length_a   1.000
_cell.length_b   1.000
_cell.length_c   1.000
_cell.angle_alpha   90.00
_cell.angle_beta   90.00
_cell.angle_gamma   90.00
#
_symmetry.space_group_name_H-M   'P 1'
#
loop_
_entity.id
_entity.type
_entity.pdbx_description
1 polymer ?
#
loop_
_entity_poly.entity_id
_entity_poly.type
_entity_poly.pdbx_seq_one_letter_code
_entity_poly.pdbx_strand_id
1 'polypeptide(L)'
;MNRLMEGRSAHSGYCKESHQIRVAYVGPHFGEEPPISGQNGSGTIFFTGCSLQCAYCQNYQISRDGLGRVMDMDGLFRVVTEMIEESQAHNINLVTPDHFFPHAFQLVSILRRNGFNLPVVYNLSGYQSLAMLRIAEEYADIYLADFKYADPTLSMRLSKCKDYPEVAL
;
A
#
# COMPACT_ATOMS: atom_id res chain seq x y z
N MET A 1 -5.22 -11.92 -13.71
CA MET A 1 -4.63 -13.25 -14.03
C MET A 1 -4.88 -14.17 -12.85
N ASN A 2 -5.77 -15.16 -13.01
CA ASN A 2 -5.98 -16.19 -12.01
C ASN A 2 -4.70 -17.04 -11.94
N ARG A 3 -3.94 -16.95 -10.85
CA ARG A 3 -2.63 -17.63 -10.67
C ARG A 3 -2.77 -19.03 -10.08
N LEU A 4 -3.99 -19.52 -9.97
CA LEU A 4 -4.28 -20.89 -9.58
C LEU A 4 -4.13 -21.76 -10.83
N MET A 5 -3.00 -22.46 -10.95
CA MET A 5 -2.93 -23.65 -11.80
C MET A 5 -3.82 -24.71 -11.15
N GLU A 6 -4.60 -25.42 -11.96
CA GLU A 6 -5.41 -26.56 -11.54
C GLU A 6 -4.58 -27.51 -10.66
N GLY A 7 -4.73 -27.39 -9.34
CA GLY A 7 -4.28 -28.36 -8.35
C GLY A 7 -2.89 -28.19 -7.69
N ARG A 8 -2.00 -27.25 -8.03
CA ARG A 8 -0.68 -27.10 -7.33
C ARG A 8 -0.17 -25.64 -7.28
N SER A 9 0.24 -25.22 -6.08
CA SER A 9 0.82 -23.93 -5.63
C SER A 9 0.84 -22.76 -6.62
N ALA A 10 0.12 -21.67 -6.29
CA ALA A 10 0.22 -20.40 -6.99
C ALA A 10 1.64 -19.82 -6.90
N HIS A 11 2.22 -19.41 -8.03
CA HIS A 11 3.47 -18.66 -8.05
C HIS A 11 3.24 -17.22 -7.59
N SER A 12 4.11 -16.71 -6.72
CA SER A 12 4.07 -15.30 -6.30
C SER A 12 4.23 -14.38 -7.50
N GLY A 13 3.54 -13.24 -7.47
CA GLY A 13 3.69 -12.20 -8.49
C GLY A 13 5.04 -11.50 -8.40
N TYR A 14 5.23 -10.48 -9.23
CA TYR A 14 6.42 -9.65 -9.16
C TYR A 14 6.61 -9.02 -7.77
N CYS A 15 5.53 -8.72 -7.03
CA CYS A 15 5.58 -8.23 -5.66
C CYS A 15 6.04 -9.25 -4.60
N LYS A 16 6.19 -10.53 -4.96
CA LYS A 16 6.60 -11.67 -4.12
C LYS A 16 5.66 -12.05 -2.96
N GLU A 17 4.60 -11.30 -2.73
CA GLU A 17 3.61 -11.60 -1.70
C GLU A 17 2.62 -12.70 -2.08
N SER A 18 1.95 -13.22 -1.04
CA SER A 18 0.90 -14.25 -1.12
C SER A 18 -0.49 -13.65 -0.83
N HIS A 19 -1.49 -14.51 -0.63
CA HIS A 19 -2.81 -14.06 -0.16
C HIS A 19 -2.82 -13.65 1.31
N GLN A 20 -1.81 -14.02 2.09
CA GLN A 20 -1.69 -13.63 3.49
C GLN A 20 -1.15 -12.20 3.59
N ILE A 21 -1.83 -11.34 4.34
CA ILE A 21 -1.40 -9.96 4.57
C ILE A 21 -0.10 -9.99 5.37
N ARG A 22 0.89 -9.24 4.91
CA ARG A 22 2.12 -9.00 5.65
C ARG A 22 2.36 -7.50 5.78
N VAL A 23 2.55 -7.05 7.01
CA VAL A 23 2.72 -5.64 7.35
C VAL A 23 4.05 -5.45 8.06
N ALA A 24 4.84 -4.50 7.59
CA ALA A 24 6.14 -4.15 8.16
C ALA A 24 6.01 -3.18 9.33
N TYR A 25 5.01 -2.30 9.30
CA TYR A 25 4.84 -1.24 10.28
C TYR A 25 3.39 -0.76 10.33
N VAL A 26 2.93 -0.45 11.54
CA VAL A 26 1.69 0.29 11.84
C VAL A 26 2.02 1.32 12.92
N GLY A 27 1.81 2.60 12.65
CA GLY A 27 2.13 3.67 13.61
C GLY A 27 2.11 5.08 13.00
N PRO A 28 2.30 6.13 13.82
CA PRO A 28 2.36 7.50 13.34
C PRO A 28 3.66 7.75 12.56
N HIS A 29 3.52 8.18 11.32
CA HIS A 29 4.62 8.56 10.43
C HIS A 29 4.64 10.07 10.20
N PHE A 30 5.82 10.66 10.39
CA PHE A 30 6.03 12.11 10.29
C PHE A 30 6.84 12.51 9.04
N GLY A 31 7.09 11.56 8.13
CA GLY A 31 7.88 11.78 6.92
C GLY A 31 7.10 12.34 5.73
N GLU A 32 5.76 12.26 5.75
CA GLU A 32 4.90 12.81 4.69
C GLU A 32 4.84 14.34 4.76
N GLU A 33 4.40 14.99 3.68
CA GLU A 33 4.24 16.43 3.62
C GLU A 33 3.32 16.97 4.72
N PRO A 34 3.51 18.23 5.16
CA PRO A 34 2.74 18.81 6.27
C PRO A 34 1.20 18.69 6.15
N PRO A 35 0.57 18.77 4.96
CA PRO A 35 -0.87 18.54 4.82
C PRO A 35 -1.34 17.11 5.14
N ILE A 36 -0.45 16.13 5.07
CA ILE A 36 -0.73 14.72 5.35
C ILE A 36 -0.30 14.35 6.77
N SER A 37 0.91 14.73 7.18
CA SER A 37 1.45 14.34 8.49
C SER A 37 0.97 15.22 9.64
N GLY A 38 0.71 16.50 9.40
CA GLY A 38 0.28 17.44 10.44
C GLY A 38 1.19 17.40 11.68
N GLN A 39 0.59 17.50 12.86
CA GLN A 39 1.32 17.46 14.14
C GLN A 39 1.33 16.08 14.82
N ASN A 40 0.40 15.20 14.46
CA ASN A 40 0.22 13.89 15.10
C ASN A 40 0.68 12.73 14.22
N GLY A 41 1.22 13.04 13.03
CA GLY A 41 1.61 12.07 12.04
C GLY A 41 0.44 11.55 11.20
N SER A 42 0.82 10.87 10.14
CA SER A 42 -0.03 10.05 9.29
C SER A 42 -0.06 8.63 9.85
N GLY A 43 -1.24 8.04 10.06
CA GLY A 43 -1.39 6.71 10.63
C GLY A 43 -1.03 5.64 9.60
N THR A 44 0.27 5.37 9.45
CA THR A 44 0.79 4.65 8.30
C THR A 44 0.83 3.15 8.51
N ILE A 45 0.38 2.42 7.49
CA ILE A 45 0.41 0.96 7.38
C ILE A 45 1.29 0.63 6.18
N PHE A 46 2.52 0.15 6.44
CA PHE A 46 3.43 -0.29 5.39
C PHE A 46 3.20 -1.76 5.08
N PHE A 47 2.54 -2.04 3.95
CA PHE A 47 2.43 -3.40 3.44
C PHE A 47 3.79 -3.89 2.93
N THR A 48 4.13 -5.14 3.23
CA THR A 48 5.37 -5.77 2.76
C THR A 48 5.24 -6.17 1.29
N GLY A 49 6.30 -5.99 0.50
CA GLY A 49 6.32 -6.26 -0.94
C GLY A 49 6.02 -5.02 -1.79
N CYS A 50 6.35 -5.07 -3.08
CA CYS A 50 6.07 -3.97 -4.00
C CYS A 50 6.05 -4.45 -5.46
N SER A 51 5.08 -3.96 -6.24
CA SER A 51 4.92 -4.28 -7.66
C SER A 51 5.98 -3.63 -8.58
N LEU A 52 6.74 -2.64 -8.09
CA LEU A 52 7.68 -1.86 -8.91
C LEU A 52 9.17 -2.17 -8.64
N GLN A 53 9.54 -2.46 -7.38
CA GLN A 53 10.91 -2.83 -6.97
C GLN A 53 12.03 -1.88 -7.45
N CYS A 54 11.84 -0.57 -7.29
CA CYS A 54 12.81 0.45 -7.70
C CYS A 54 14.23 0.15 -7.20
N ALA A 55 15.24 0.37 -8.05
CA ALA A 55 16.65 0.18 -7.71
C ALA A 55 17.14 1.12 -6.60
N TYR A 56 16.45 2.24 -6.39
CA TYR A 56 16.73 3.26 -5.37
C TYR A 56 15.72 3.24 -4.21
N CYS A 57 14.99 2.14 -4.01
CA CYS A 57 13.95 2.07 -2.97
C CYS A 57 14.57 2.26 -1.57
N GLN A 58 14.14 3.32 -0.87
CA GLN A 58 14.52 3.58 0.53
C GLN A 58 13.98 2.52 1.50
N ASN A 59 12.86 1.89 1.14
CA ASN A 59 12.20 0.83 1.91
C ASN A 59 12.50 -0.56 1.32
N TYR A 60 13.74 -0.81 0.88
CA TYR A 60 14.15 -2.07 0.26
C TYR A 60 13.84 -3.29 1.14
N GLN A 61 14.10 -3.17 2.44
CA GLN A 61 13.83 -4.22 3.44
C GLN A 61 12.35 -4.64 3.47
N ILE A 62 11.43 -3.69 3.27
CA ILE A 62 9.98 -3.92 3.22
C ILE A 62 9.57 -4.42 1.83
N SER A 63 10.00 -3.74 0.77
CA SER A 63 9.53 -3.98 -0.59
C SER A 63 10.10 -5.24 -1.25
N ARG A 64 11.27 -5.73 -0.80
CA ARG A 64 12.03 -6.79 -1.50
C ARG A 64 12.55 -7.91 -0.60
N ASP A 65 12.91 -7.62 0.64
CA ASP A 65 13.43 -8.63 1.58
C ASP A 65 12.36 -9.25 2.48
N GLY A 66 11.09 -8.85 2.30
CA GLY A 66 9.97 -9.48 2.98
C GLY A 66 9.86 -9.14 4.47
N LEU A 67 10.46 -8.03 4.92
CA LEU A 67 10.33 -7.55 6.30
C LEU A 67 8.87 -7.30 6.64
N GLY A 68 8.41 -7.92 7.72
CA GLY A 68 7.08 -7.69 8.28
C GLY A 68 6.53 -8.92 8.97
N ARG A 69 5.33 -8.79 9.53
CA ARG A 69 4.62 -9.85 10.23
C ARG A 69 3.39 -10.23 9.42
N VAL A 70 3.15 -11.53 9.29
CA VAL A 70 1.89 -12.02 8.72
C VAL A 70 0.79 -11.78 9.74
N MET A 71 -0.32 -11.21 9.28
CA MET A 71 -1.47 -10.86 10.12
C MET A 71 -2.74 -11.32 9.42
N ASP A 72 -3.72 -11.76 10.20
CA ASP A 72 -5.10 -11.88 9.74
C ASP A 72 -5.81 -10.52 9.84
N MET A 73 -7.05 -10.47 9.34
CA MET A 73 -7.82 -9.23 9.33
C MET A 73 -8.12 -8.71 10.73
N ASP A 74 -8.42 -9.60 11.69
CA ASP A 74 -8.74 -9.21 13.06
C ASP A 74 -7.52 -8.64 13.78
N GLY A 75 -6.34 -9.26 13.60
CA GLY A 75 -5.08 -8.77 14.11
C GLY A 75 -4.69 -7.43 13.50
N LEU A 76 -4.86 -7.26 12.18
CA LEU A 76 -4.59 -5.99 11.51
C LEU A 76 -5.54 -4.89 12.00
N PHE A 77 -6.84 -5.16 12.06
CA PHE A 77 -7.84 -4.23 12.57
C PHE A 77 -7.48 -3.76 13.98
N ARG A 78 -7.18 -4.70 14.88
CA ARG A 78 -6.82 -4.38 16.27
C ARG A 78 -5.60 -3.46 16.37
N VAL A 79 -4.50 -3.77 15.68
CA VAL A 79 -3.28 -2.94 15.76
C VAL A 79 -3.50 -1.57 15.12
N VAL A 80 -4.33 -1.46 14.08
CA VAL A 80 -4.67 -0.18 13.47
C VAL A 80 -5.53 0.67 14.40
N THR A 81 -6.52 0.09 15.08
CA THR A 81 -7.35 0.84 16.03
C THR A 81 -6.56 1.26 17.27
N GLU A 82 -5.68 0.39 17.79
CA GLU A 82 -4.73 0.73 18.87
C GLU A 82 -3.88 1.95 18.45
N MET A 83 -3.31 1.94 17.24
CA MET A 83 -2.54 3.08 16.71
C MET A 83 -3.37 4.37 16.63
N ILE A 84 -4.61 4.30 16.16
CA ILE A 84 -5.48 5.48 16.03
C ILE A 84 -5.75 6.08 17.40
N GLU A 85 -6.09 5.25 18.39
CA GLU A 85 -6.42 5.68 19.75
C GLU A 85 -5.21 6.26 20.48
N GLU A 86 -4.04 5.64 20.36
CA GLU A 86 -2.82 6.07 21.06
C GLU A 86 -2.19 7.32 20.45
N SER A 87 -2.12 7.40 19.11
CA SER A 87 -1.39 8.47 18.42
C SER A 87 -2.27 9.66 18.03
N GLN A 88 -3.58 9.48 17.93
CA GLN A 88 -4.50 10.48 17.39
C GLN A 88 -4.04 10.98 16.00
N ALA A 89 -3.54 10.04 15.17
CA ALA A 89 -3.08 10.32 13.82
C ALA A 89 -4.16 10.98 12.96
N HIS A 90 -3.74 11.83 12.02
CA HIS A 90 -4.65 12.67 11.23
C HIS A 90 -5.39 11.90 10.11
N ASN A 91 -4.87 10.75 9.72
CA ASN A 91 -5.40 9.91 8.65
C ASN A 91 -4.91 8.47 8.80
N ILE A 92 -5.46 7.58 7.97
CA ILE A 92 -4.99 6.20 7.80
C ILE A 92 -4.31 6.12 6.44
N ASN A 93 -2.99 5.93 6.42
CA ASN A 93 -2.19 5.94 5.20
C ASN A 93 -1.74 4.52 4.85
N LEU A 94 -2.37 3.97 3.83
CA LEU A 94 -2.08 2.64 3.30
C LEU A 94 -0.97 2.78 2.26
N VAL A 95 0.24 2.29 2.57
CA VAL A 95 1.41 2.39 1.68
C VAL A 95 1.60 1.11 0.89
N THR A 96 1.58 1.22 -0.44
CA THR A 96 1.59 0.09 -1.38
C THR A 96 0.47 -0.94 -1.12
N PRO A 97 -0.81 -0.54 -0.95
CA PRO A 97 -1.90 -1.48 -0.71
C PRO A 97 -2.38 -2.20 -1.99
N ASP A 98 -1.89 -1.82 -3.17
CA ASP A 98 -2.44 -2.21 -4.49
C ASP A 98 -2.45 -3.73 -4.73
N HIS A 99 -1.40 -4.41 -4.29
CA HIS A 99 -1.31 -5.87 -4.32
C HIS A 99 -2.08 -6.58 -3.20
N PHE A 100 -2.64 -5.83 -2.26
CA PHE A 100 -3.51 -6.29 -1.17
C PHE A 100 -4.89 -5.62 -1.18
N PHE A 101 -5.32 -5.02 -2.28
CA PHE A 101 -6.55 -4.21 -2.33
C PHE A 101 -7.80 -4.89 -1.73
N PRO A 102 -8.11 -6.17 -1.98
CA PRO A 102 -9.24 -6.82 -1.31
C PRO A 102 -9.18 -6.73 0.23
N HIS A 103 -8.00 -6.88 0.82
CA HIS A 103 -7.79 -6.74 2.26
C HIS A 103 -7.83 -5.28 2.70
N ALA A 104 -7.25 -4.36 1.92
CA ALA A 104 -7.33 -2.93 2.21
C ALA A 104 -8.80 -2.43 2.24
N PHE A 105 -9.61 -2.85 1.27
CA PHE A 105 -11.05 -2.54 1.21
C PHE A 105 -11.80 -3.11 2.40
N GLN A 106 -11.49 -4.35 2.78
CA GLN A 106 -12.08 -4.99 3.96
C GLN A 106 -11.70 -4.24 5.24
N LEU A 107 -10.43 -3.88 5.42
CA LEU A 107 -9.95 -3.12 6.57
C LEU A 107 -10.69 -1.77 6.68
N VAL A 108 -10.71 -0.98 5.61
CA VAL A 108 -11.41 0.32 5.58
C VAL A 108 -12.90 0.15 5.88
N SER A 109 -13.53 -0.88 5.32
CA SER A 109 -14.94 -1.17 5.57
C SER A 109 -15.24 -1.47 7.04
N ILE A 110 -14.38 -2.25 7.70
CA ILE A 110 -14.54 -2.64 9.11
C ILE A 110 -14.26 -1.43 10.00
N LEU A 111 -13.23 -0.63 9.71
CA LEU A 111 -12.92 0.61 10.43
C LEU A 111 -14.12 1.57 10.42
N ARG A 112 -14.65 1.88 9.24
CA ARG A 112 -15.83 2.77 9.09
C ARG A 112 -17.05 2.23 9.83
N ARG A 113 -17.32 0.91 9.74
CA ARG A 113 -18.43 0.27 10.46
C ARG A 113 -18.30 0.34 11.99
N ASN A 114 -17.09 0.42 12.51
CA ASN A 114 -16.80 0.55 13.94
C ASN A 114 -16.58 2.01 14.38
N GLY A 115 -16.88 2.99 13.53
CA GLY A 115 -16.83 4.42 13.86
C GLY A 115 -15.47 5.10 13.67
N PHE A 116 -14.46 4.38 13.18
CA PHE A 116 -13.17 4.97 12.80
C PHE A 116 -13.27 5.61 11.42
N ASN A 117 -13.62 6.90 11.38
CA ASN A 117 -13.91 7.66 10.16
C ASN A 117 -12.79 8.65 9.79
N LEU A 118 -11.53 8.32 10.09
CA LEU A 118 -10.38 9.12 9.65
C LEU A 118 -10.27 9.10 8.11
N PRO A 119 -9.78 10.18 7.49
CA PRO A 119 -9.46 10.18 6.06
C PRO A 119 -8.50 9.04 5.72
N VAL A 120 -8.74 8.36 4.60
CA VAL A 120 -7.90 7.26 4.11
C VAL A 120 -7.03 7.73 2.95
N VAL A 121 -5.72 7.66 3.13
CA VAL A 121 -4.70 7.98 2.13
C VAL A 121 -4.22 6.68 1.49
N TYR A 122 -4.25 6.62 0.16
CA TYR A 122 -3.61 5.55 -0.60
C TYR A 122 -2.28 6.08 -1.12
N ASN A 123 -1.19 5.67 -0.48
CA ASN A 123 0.17 6.00 -0.91
C ASN A 123 0.66 4.95 -1.92
N LEU A 124 0.78 5.39 -3.17
CA LEU A 124 0.88 4.56 -4.36
C LEU A 124 2.09 4.93 -5.22
N SER A 125 2.54 3.97 -6.03
CA SER A 125 3.69 4.15 -6.91
C SER A 125 3.39 4.90 -8.22
N GLY A 126 2.12 5.22 -8.50
CA GLY A 126 1.66 5.77 -9.78
C GLY A 126 1.58 4.76 -10.92
N TYR A 127 1.89 3.47 -10.67
CA TYR A 127 1.90 2.41 -11.68
C TYR A 127 0.68 1.47 -11.58
N GLN A 128 -0.39 1.94 -10.94
CA GLN A 128 -1.61 1.16 -10.71
C GLN A 128 -2.49 1.13 -11.96
N SER A 129 -3.24 0.04 -12.14
CA SER A 129 -4.26 -0.02 -13.19
C SER A 129 -5.41 0.93 -12.88
N LEU A 130 -5.82 1.74 -13.88
CA LEU A 130 -7.01 2.61 -13.78
C LEU A 130 -8.28 1.85 -13.37
N ALA A 131 -8.45 0.62 -13.84
CA ALA A 131 -9.61 -0.19 -13.47
C ALA A 131 -9.62 -0.53 -11.97
N MET A 132 -8.45 -0.82 -11.38
CA MET A 132 -8.33 -1.06 -9.95
C MET A 132 -8.50 0.22 -9.13
N LEU A 133 -8.02 1.36 -9.63
CA LEU A 133 -8.21 2.64 -8.97
C LEU A 133 -9.70 3.02 -8.88
N ARG A 134 -10.46 2.83 -9.96
CA ARG A 134 -11.92 3.04 -9.95
C ARG A 134 -12.66 2.20 -8.91
N ILE A 135 -12.22 0.96 -8.69
CA ILE A 135 -12.78 0.11 -7.63
C ILE A 135 -12.37 0.62 -6.25
N ALA A 136 -11.15 1.15 -6.13
CA ALA A 136 -10.62 1.70 -4.89
C ALA A 136 -11.24 3.05 -4.47
N GLU A 137 -11.91 3.77 -5.37
CA GLU A 137 -12.49 5.11 -5.10
C GLU A 137 -13.44 5.11 -3.90
N GLU A 138 -14.16 4.03 -3.64
CA GLU A 138 -15.07 3.95 -2.47
C GLU A 138 -14.31 3.85 -1.13
N TYR A 139 -13.02 3.53 -1.16
CA TYR A 139 -12.18 3.19 0.00
C TYR A 139 -10.99 4.13 0.21
N ALA A 140 -10.81 5.11 -0.65
CA ALA A 140 -9.73 6.09 -0.59
C ALA A 140 -10.32 7.51 -0.63
N ASP A 141 -9.93 8.35 0.31
CA ASP A 141 -10.31 9.76 0.34
C ASP A 141 -9.24 10.63 -0.35
N ILE A 142 -7.97 10.18 -0.29
CA ILE A 142 -6.81 10.88 -0.85
C ILE A 142 -5.92 9.87 -1.58
N TYR A 143 -5.50 10.20 -2.80
CA TYR A 143 -4.45 9.47 -3.50
C TYR A 143 -3.14 10.24 -3.40
N LEU A 144 -2.13 9.63 -2.79
CA LEU A 144 -0.76 10.13 -2.72
C LEU A 144 0.09 9.29 -3.67
N ALA A 145 0.25 9.76 -4.90
CA ALA A 145 0.99 9.04 -5.93
C ALA A 145 2.41 9.59 -6.08
N ASP A 146 3.41 8.73 -5.91
CA ASP A 146 4.79 9.06 -6.26
C ASP A 146 4.99 8.97 -7.77
N PHE A 147 5.00 10.09 -8.48
CA PHE A 147 5.42 10.11 -9.88
C PHE A 147 6.94 9.92 -9.99
N LYS A 148 7.38 8.80 -10.59
CA LYS A 148 8.80 8.39 -10.58
C LYS A 148 9.53 8.66 -11.88
N TYR A 149 8.87 8.54 -13.04
CA TYR A 149 9.53 8.60 -14.34
C TYR A 149 8.66 9.25 -15.41
N ALA A 150 9.26 10.21 -16.14
CA ALA A 150 8.75 10.69 -17.42
C ALA A 150 9.47 10.08 -18.63
N ASP A 151 10.59 9.37 -18.42
CA ASP A 151 11.41 8.78 -19.47
C ASP A 151 11.34 7.24 -19.43
N PRO A 152 10.98 6.57 -20.54
CA PRO A 152 10.81 5.12 -20.60
C PRO A 152 12.14 4.35 -20.48
N THR A 153 13.27 4.98 -20.80
CA THR A 153 14.60 4.37 -20.68
C THR A 153 15.02 4.30 -19.22
N LEU A 154 14.79 5.37 -18.45
CA LEU A 154 15.02 5.43 -17.00
C LEU A 154 14.10 4.47 -16.25
N SER A 155 12.80 4.44 -16.58
CA SER A 155 11.85 3.54 -15.92
C SER A 155 12.20 2.07 -16.16
N MET A 156 12.62 1.70 -17.37
CA MET A 156 13.12 0.36 -17.67
C MET A 156 14.39 0.04 -16.88
N ARG A 157 15.35 0.96 -16.85
CA ARG A 157 16.64 0.75 -16.18
C ARG A 157 16.50 0.63 -14.65
N LEU A 158 15.65 1.45 -14.04
CA LEU A 158 15.58 1.61 -12.59
C LEU A 158 14.45 0.82 -11.95
N SER A 159 13.44 0.37 -12.70
CA SER A 159 12.29 -0.40 -12.16
C SER A 159 11.76 -1.48 -13.10
N LYS A 160 12.37 -1.68 -14.27
CA LYS A 160 11.95 -2.68 -15.27
C LYS A 160 10.51 -2.48 -15.78
N CYS A 161 10.05 -1.23 -15.81
CA CYS A 161 8.70 -0.83 -16.22
C CYS A 161 8.75 0.22 -17.34
N LYS A 162 9.09 -0.21 -18.57
CA LYS A 162 9.34 0.71 -19.70
C LYS A 162 8.15 1.63 -20.00
N ASP A 163 6.94 1.13 -19.80
CA ASP A 163 5.64 1.77 -20.01
C ASP A 163 5.18 2.65 -18.83
N TYR A 164 5.96 2.80 -17.76
CA TYR A 164 5.57 3.63 -16.61
C TYR A 164 5.10 5.04 -16.99
N PRO A 165 5.79 5.82 -17.86
CA PRO A 165 5.30 7.15 -18.22
C PRO A 165 3.94 7.15 -18.91
N GLU A 166 3.59 6.10 -19.65
CA GLU A 166 2.27 5.95 -20.29
C GLU A 166 1.18 5.60 -19.27
N VAL A 167 1.53 4.85 -18.23
CA VAL A 167 0.57 4.46 -17.17
C VAL A 167 0.35 5.60 -16.17
N ALA A 168 1.37 6.41 -15.88
CA ALA A 168 1.37 7.40 -14.82
C ALA A 168 0.99 8.84 -15.25
N LEU A 169 0.94 9.15 -16.55
CA LEU A 169 0.56 10.44 -17.13
C LEU A 169 -0.81 10.38 -17.80
#